data_AF-A0A923XEG0-F1
#
_entry.id   AF-A0A923XEG0-F1
#
_cell.length_a   1.000
_cell.length_b   1.000
_cell.length_c   1.000
_cell.angle_alpha   90.00
_cell.angle_beta   90.00
_cell.angle_gamma   90.00
#
_symmetry.space_group_name_H-M   'P 1'
#
loop_
_entity.id
_entity.type
_entity.pdbx_description
1 polymer ?
#
loop_
_entity_poly.entity_id
_entity_poly.type
_entity_poly.pdbx_seq_one_letter_code
_entity_poly.pdbx_strand_id
1 'polypeptide(L)'
;MDAIQTLLSYVAYISFLGTSMFFVFKVLRDRRRMIGLKQISATQARLAMLRINFKAKIKKKALQFRASFRKTIPKGEVADIALEEMVELKFETGEDFQRYFDICKKINIFLKADALPVAADPHAPPIVAESTQVFEDFMSSDFKNELAIIRLIKVMTEASADLNRRIESYNNMHLAQPMPKVDSLYFVSLMDVNRVFDDEGSDSAASPVAKVA
;
A
#
# COMPACT_ATOMS: atom_id res chain seq x y z
N MET A 1 -72.40 -1.53 -20.79
CA MET A 1 -71.52 -2.70 -20.56
C MET A 1 -70.13 -2.45 -21.13
N ASP A 2 -70.04 -2.02 -22.39
CA ASP A 2 -68.75 -1.84 -23.08
C ASP A 2 -67.79 -0.84 -22.43
N ALA A 3 -68.26 0.34 -21.99
CA ALA A 3 -67.39 1.35 -21.37
C ALA A 3 -66.71 0.86 -20.07
N ILE A 4 -67.39 0.03 -19.28
CA ILE A 4 -66.84 -0.54 -18.03
C ILE A 4 -65.78 -1.60 -18.36
N GLN A 5 -66.02 -2.42 -19.39
CA GLN A 5 -65.07 -3.43 -19.84
C GLN A 5 -63.81 -2.79 -20.45
N THR A 6 -63.97 -1.69 -21.19
CA THR A 6 -62.86 -0.86 -21.69
C THR A 6 -62.06 -0.21 -20.55
N LEU A 7 -62.73 0.29 -19.50
CA LEU A 7 -62.03 0.86 -18.35
C LEU A 7 -61.19 -0.20 -17.60
N LEU A 8 -61.77 -1.38 -17.36
CA LEU A 8 -61.09 -2.50 -16.71
C LEU A 8 -59.87 -3.01 -17.50
N SER A 9 -59.96 -3.05 -18.84
CA SER A 9 -58.82 -3.44 -19.67
C SER A 9 -57.68 -2.41 -19.61
N TYR A 10 -57.98 -1.10 -19.58
CA TYR A 10 -56.97 -0.07 -19.38
C TYR A 10 -56.29 -0.15 -18.00
N VAL A 11 -57.05 -0.38 -16.93
CA VAL A 11 -56.48 -0.55 -15.58
C VAL A 11 -55.56 -1.77 -15.52
N ALA A 12 -55.96 -2.89 -16.13
CA ALA A 12 -55.12 -4.08 -16.23
C ALA A 12 -53.84 -3.82 -17.02
N TYR A 13 -53.94 -3.09 -18.14
CA TYR A 13 -52.79 -2.74 -18.98
C TYR A 13 -51.78 -1.85 -18.25
N ILE A 14 -52.28 -0.81 -17.55
CA ILE A 14 -51.44 0.08 -16.74
C ILE A 14 -50.78 -0.70 -15.59
N SER A 15 -51.51 -1.59 -14.93
CA SER A 15 -50.97 -2.42 -13.85
C SER A 15 -49.87 -3.36 -14.35
N PHE A 16 -50.07 -3.97 -15.53
CA PHE A 16 -49.07 -4.82 -16.16
C PHE A 16 -47.82 -4.02 -16.53
N LEU A 17 -47.97 -2.88 -17.21
CA LEU A 17 -46.86 -1.98 -17.53
C LEU A 17 -46.10 -1.51 -16.29
N GLY A 18 -46.81 -1.13 -15.23
CA GLY A 18 -46.21 -0.72 -13.96
C GLY A 18 -45.40 -1.84 -13.32
N THR A 19 -45.93 -3.07 -13.32
CA THR A 19 -45.24 -4.24 -12.79
C THR A 19 -44.01 -4.60 -13.62
N SER A 20 -44.12 -4.56 -14.95
CA SER A 20 -43.00 -4.81 -15.86
C SER A 20 -41.89 -3.77 -15.68
N MET A 21 -42.24 -2.47 -15.60
CA MET A 21 -41.25 -1.42 -15.31
C MET A 21 -40.59 -1.64 -13.96
N PHE A 22 -41.37 -1.90 -12.90
CA PHE A 22 -40.84 -2.17 -11.57
C PHE A 22 -39.85 -3.34 -11.58
N PHE A 23 -40.19 -4.43 -12.28
CA PHE A 23 -39.32 -5.59 -12.42
C PHE A 23 -38.00 -5.23 -13.12
N VAL A 24 -38.06 -4.51 -14.25
CA VAL A 24 -36.87 -4.06 -14.99
C VAL A 24 -36.00 -3.17 -14.12
N PHE A 25 -36.58 -2.18 -13.43
CA PHE A 25 -35.86 -1.30 -12.50
C PHE A 25 -35.20 -2.09 -11.37
N LYS A 26 -35.89 -3.06 -10.80
CA LYS A 26 -35.34 -3.94 -9.75
C LYS A 26 -34.15 -4.75 -10.25
N VAL A 27 -34.27 -5.40 -11.42
CA VAL A 27 -33.18 -6.17 -12.02
C VAL A 27 -31.97 -5.31 -12.35
N LEU A 28 -32.19 -4.09 -12.89
CA LEU A 28 -31.10 -3.16 -13.18
C LEU A 28 -30.41 -2.68 -11.90
N ARG A 29 -31.16 -2.40 -10.83
CA ARG A 29 -30.62 -2.02 -9.52
C ARG A 29 -29.81 -3.16 -8.91
N ASP A 30 -30.32 -4.38 -8.94
CA ASP A 30 -29.62 -5.55 -8.40
C ASP A 30 -28.33 -5.86 -9.19
N ARG A 31 -28.37 -5.72 -10.53
CA ARG A 31 -27.16 -5.82 -11.36
C ARG A 31 -26.11 -4.77 -10.99
N ARG A 32 -26.51 -3.51 -10.82
CA ARG A 32 -25.57 -2.44 -10.39
C ARG A 32 -24.96 -2.74 -9.02
N ARG A 33 -25.77 -3.21 -8.06
CA ARG A 33 -25.29 -3.65 -6.74
C ARG A 33 -24.25 -4.76 -6.86
N MET A 34 -24.54 -5.81 -7.64
CA MET A 34 -23.61 -6.92 -7.86
C MET A 34 -22.30 -6.49 -8.52
N ILE A 35 -22.36 -5.57 -9.49
CA ILE A 35 -21.16 -5.03 -10.13
C ILE A 35 -20.30 -4.28 -9.11
N GLY A 36 -20.91 -3.44 -8.26
CA GLY A 36 -20.21 -2.73 -7.20
C GLY A 36 -19.51 -3.69 -6.22
N LEU A 37 -20.23 -4.72 -5.75
CA LEU A 37 -19.66 -5.75 -4.87
C LEU A 37 -18.51 -6.52 -5.53
N LYS A 38 -18.64 -6.89 -6.80
CA LYS A 38 -17.56 -7.55 -7.56
C LYS A 38 -16.33 -6.67 -7.69
N GLN A 39 -16.50 -5.37 -7.95
CA GLN A 39 -15.39 -4.44 -8.03
C GLN A 39 -14.67 -4.28 -6.70
N ILE A 40 -15.40 -4.14 -5.59
CA ILE A 40 -14.84 -4.07 -4.24
C ILE A 40 -14.05 -5.35 -3.92
N SER A 41 -14.65 -6.52 -4.16
CA SER A 41 -14.00 -7.81 -3.94
C SER A 41 -12.74 -7.99 -4.79
N ALA A 42 -12.76 -7.55 -6.06
CA ALA A 42 -11.59 -7.59 -6.93
C ALA A 42 -10.45 -6.69 -6.41
N THR A 43 -10.75 -5.47 -5.96
CA THR A 43 -9.75 -4.57 -5.38
C THR A 43 -9.20 -5.11 -4.05
N GLN A 44 -10.05 -5.74 -3.23
CA GLN A 44 -9.61 -6.41 -1.99
C GLN A 44 -8.69 -7.60 -2.28
N ALA A 45 -9.01 -8.43 -3.29
CA ALA A 45 -8.15 -9.52 -3.72
C ALA A 45 -6.79 -9.00 -4.26
N ARG A 46 -6.80 -7.89 -5.00
CA ARG A 46 -5.58 -7.21 -5.46
C ARG A 46 -4.72 -6.75 -4.29
N LEU A 47 -5.31 -6.13 -3.26
CA LEU A 47 -4.57 -5.75 -2.04
C LEU A 47 -3.96 -6.95 -1.32
N ALA A 48 -4.71 -8.04 -1.18
CA ALA A 48 -4.19 -9.27 -0.58
C ALA A 48 -3.00 -9.84 -1.38
N MET A 49 -3.08 -9.84 -2.71
CA MET A 49 -1.98 -10.28 -3.57
C MET A 49 -0.74 -9.39 -3.42
N LEU A 50 -0.93 -8.06 -3.33
CA LEU A 50 0.17 -7.12 -3.06
C LEU A 50 0.82 -7.39 -1.70
N ARG A 51 0.05 -7.63 -0.64
CA ARG A 51 0.57 -8.00 0.70
C ARG A 51 1.43 -9.27 0.65
N ILE A 52 0.98 -10.30 -0.07
CA ILE A 52 1.74 -11.55 -0.22
C ILE A 52 3.07 -11.28 -0.94
N ASN A 53 3.06 -10.50 -2.02
CA ASN A 53 4.27 -10.13 -2.76
C ASN A 53 5.24 -9.31 -1.87
N PHE A 54 4.71 -8.35 -1.12
CA PHE A 54 5.48 -7.55 -0.16
C PHE A 54 6.18 -8.43 0.87
N LYS A 55 5.42 -9.34 1.49
CA LYS A 55 5.94 -10.26 2.51
C LYS A 55 7.02 -11.18 1.94
N ALA A 56 6.88 -11.65 0.69
CA ALA A 56 7.91 -12.43 0.03
C ALA A 56 9.22 -11.63 -0.18
N LYS A 57 9.12 -10.36 -0.58
CA LYS A 57 10.29 -9.47 -0.71
C LYS A 57 10.96 -9.20 0.62
N ILE A 58 10.20 -8.99 1.69
CA ILE A 58 10.75 -8.78 3.04
C ILE A 58 11.45 -10.03 3.56
N LYS A 59 10.88 -11.22 3.35
CA LYS A 59 11.56 -12.48 3.68
C LYS A 59 12.92 -12.60 2.98
N LYS A 60 12.98 -12.23 1.70
CA LYS A 60 14.24 -12.20 0.94
C LYS A 60 15.23 -11.18 1.54
N LYS A 61 14.75 -9.99 1.90
CA LYS A 61 15.56 -8.95 2.55
C LYS A 61 16.10 -9.40 3.92
N ALA A 62 15.27 -10.08 4.73
CA ALA A 62 15.70 -10.65 6.01
C ALA A 62 16.85 -11.64 5.84
N LEU A 63 16.78 -12.50 4.81
CA LEU A 63 17.87 -13.43 4.48
C LEU A 63 19.14 -12.70 4.03
N GLN A 64 19.00 -11.63 3.23
CA GLN A 64 20.14 -10.79 2.82
C GLN A 64 20.80 -10.11 4.02
N PHE A 65 20.01 -9.56 4.94
CA PHE A 65 20.55 -8.98 6.17
C PHE A 65 21.29 -10.02 7.01
N ARG A 66 20.72 -11.23 7.22
CA ARG A 66 21.42 -12.32 7.91
C ARG A 66 22.77 -12.66 7.25
N ALA A 67 22.83 -12.66 5.93
CA ALA A 67 24.06 -12.93 5.18
C ALA A 67 25.08 -11.79 5.20
N SER A 68 24.67 -10.58 5.61
CA SER A 68 25.53 -9.39 5.64
C SER A 68 26.33 -9.26 6.94
N PHE A 69 25.95 -9.98 8.00
CA PHE A 69 26.75 -10.08 9.22
C PHE A 69 28.01 -10.92 8.98
N ARG A 70 29.14 -10.51 9.56
CA ARG A 70 30.42 -11.22 9.44
C ARG A 70 30.39 -12.60 10.09
N LYS A 71 29.61 -12.73 11.17
CA LYS A 71 29.40 -13.97 11.90
C LYS A 71 27.93 -14.37 11.82
N THR A 72 27.69 -15.68 11.81
CA THR A 72 26.33 -16.22 11.92
C THR A 72 25.71 -15.73 13.22
N ILE A 73 24.59 -15.01 13.13
CA ILE A 73 23.85 -14.50 14.28
C ILE A 73 23.29 -15.69 15.08
N PRO A 74 23.63 -15.85 16.37
CA PRO A 74 23.02 -16.84 17.25
C PRO A 74 21.51 -16.60 17.40
N LYS A 75 20.74 -17.69 17.51
CA LYS A 75 19.30 -17.60 17.76
C LYS A 75 19.01 -16.90 19.08
N GLY A 76 18.07 -15.97 19.07
CA GLY A 76 17.65 -15.22 20.27
C GLY A 76 18.51 -14.00 20.61
N GLU A 77 19.52 -13.68 19.80
CA GLU A 77 20.16 -12.36 19.90
C GLU A 77 19.24 -11.24 19.39
N VAL A 78 19.48 -10.01 19.85
CA VAL A 78 18.65 -8.84 19.53
C VAL A 78 18.52 -8.60 18.02
N ALA A 79 19.58 -8.90 17.26
CA ALA A 79 19.58 -8.82 15.80
C ALA A 79 18.70 -9.91 15.16
N ASP A 80 18.76 -11.15 15.67
CA ASP A 80 17.93 -12.25 15.18
C ASP A 80 16.45 -12.03 15.50
N ILE A 81 16.14 -11.59 16.72
CA ILE A 81 14.76 -11.22 17.14
C ILE A 81 14.20 -10.12 16.23
N ALA A 82 15.00 -9.08 15.92
CA ALA A 82 14.57 -8.01 15.02
C ALA A 82 14.31 -8.52 13.59
N LEU A 83 15.10 -9.48 13.11
CA LEU A 83 14.92 -10.09 11.79
C LEU A 83 13.69 -11.01 11.72
N GLU A 84 13.42 -11.75 12.80
CA GLU A 84 12.19 -12.55 12.92
C GLU A 84 10.96 -11.64 12.98
N GLU A 85 11.00 -10.59 13.81
CA GLU A 85 9.95 -9.58 13.94
C GLU A 85 9.64 -8.94 12.58
N MET A 86 10.66 -8.61 11.78
CA MET A 86 10.49 -8.06 10.43
C MET A 86 9.67 -8.98 9.51
N VAL A 87 9.86 -10.30 9.62
CA VAL A 87 9.21 -11.31 8.77
C VAL A 87 7.78 -11.60 9.24
N GLU A 88 7.51 -11.44 10.52
CA GLU A 88 6.20 -11.74 11.12
C GLU A 88 5.15 -10.67 10.84
N LEU A 89 5.55 -9.44 10.56
CA LEU A 89 4.65 -8.32 10.21
C LEU A 89 3.59 -8.71 9.17
N LYS A 90 2.36 -8.21 9.38
CA LYS A 90 1.16 -8.55 8.59
C LYS A 90 0.89 -7.58 7.44
N PHE A 91 1.29 -6.32 7.59
CA PHE A 91 1.11 -5.25 6.59
C PHE A 91 -0.36 -4.95 6.29
N GLU A 92 -1.16 -4.94 7.36
CA GLU A 92 -2.59 -4.65 7.33
C GLU A 92 -2.88 -3.19 7.64
N THR A 93 -2.10 -2.59 8.55
CA THR A 93 -2.25 -1.21 9.02
C THR A 93 -1.03 -0.36 8.67
N GLY A 94 -1.15 0.97 8.72
CA GLY A 94 0.00 1.87 8.53
C GLY A 94 1.09 1.68 9.59
N GLU A 95 0.72 1.29 10.81
CA GLU A 95 1.64 1.01 11.91
C GLU A 95 2.59 -0.15 11.59
N ASP A 96 2.10 -1.21 10.94
CA ASP A 96 2.94 -2.35 10.52
C ASP A 96 4.10 -1.90 9.62
N PHE A 97 3.84 -0.93 8.75
CA PHE A 97 4.86 -0.42 7.86
C PHE A 97 5.84 0.50 8.59
N GLN A 98 5.36 1.35 9.49
CA GLN A 98 6.25 2.17 10.31
C GLN A 98 7.20 1.29 11.12
N ARG A 99 6.66 0.23 11.74
CA ARG A 99 7.43 -0.77 12.47
C ARG A 99 8.46 -1.48 11.56
N TYR A 100 8.10 -1.78 10.31
CA TYR A 100 9.05 -2.30 9.32
C TYR A 100 10.23 -1.34 9.06
N PHE A 101 9.96 -0.04 8.87
CA PHE A 101 11.00 0.95 8.66
C PHE A 101 11.93 1.07 9.87
N ASP A 102 11.35 1.09 11.07
CA ASP A 102 12.10 1.19 12.32
C ASP A 102 12.97 -0.05 12.58
N ILE A 103 12.44 -1.24 12.29
CA ILE A 103 13.20 -2.50 12.36
C ILE A 103 14.37 -2.50 11.36
N CYS A 104 14.16 -2.04 10.12
CA CYS A 104 15.25 -1.95 9.15
C CYS A 104 16.37 -1.01 9.62
N LYS A 105 16.02 0.16 10.18
CA LYS A 105 17.00 1.08 10.79
C LYS A 105 17.76 0.41 11.93
N LYS A 106 17.05 -0.29 12.81
CA LYS A 106 17.64 -1.05 13.93
C LYS A 106 18.63 -2.12 13.44
N ILE A 107 18.29 -2.87 12.40
CA ILE A 107 19.18 -3.88 11.80
C ILE A 107 20.41 -3.23 11.16
N ASN A 108 20.25 -2.11 10.45
CA ASN A 108 21.37 -1.37 9.86
C ASN A 108 22.34 -0.86 10.94
N ILE A 109 21.84 -0.41 12.10
CA ILE A 109 22.68 -0.03 13.24
C ILE A 109 23.50 -1.24 13.72
N PHE A 110 22.89 -2.43 13.81
CA PHE A 110 23.63 -3.65 14.20
C PHE A 110 24.69 -4.05 13.17
N LEU A 111 24.39 -3.93 11.87
CA LEU A 111 25.37 -4.18 10.81
C LEU A 111 26.54 -3.20 10.85
N LYS A 112 26.28 -1.90 11.09
CA LYS A 112 27.33 -0.89 11.27
C LYS A 112 28.21 -1.22 12.49
N ALA A 113 27.60 -1.66 13.60
CA ALA A 113 28.33 -2.07 14.79
C ALA A 113 29.21 -3.32 14.59
N ASP A 114 28.73 -4.31 13.83
CA ASP A 114 29.52 -5.51 13.45
C ASP A 114 30.66 -5.19 12.47
N ALA A 115 30.46 -4.18 11.62
CA ALA A 115 31.47 -3.73 10.66
C ALA A 115 32.61 -2.95 11.31
N LEU A 116 32.36 -2.26 12.44
CA LEU A 116 33.40 -1.52 13.18
C LEU A 116 34.51 -2.51 13.61
N PRO A 117 35.78 -2.21 13.30
CA PRO A 117 36.88 -3.03 13.76
C PRO A 117 36.91 -2.99 15.30
N VAL A 118 36.84 -4.17 15.93
CA VAL A 118 37.17 -4.34 17.34
C VAL A 118 38.61 -3.89 17.50
N ALA A 119 38.81 -2.69 18.06
CA ALA A 119 40.07 -2.07 18.48
C ALA A 119 41.33 -2.67 17.84
N ALA A 120 41.64 -2.26 16.61
CA ALA A 120 42.94 -2.51 16.01
C ALA A 120 43.83 -1.26 16.22
N ASP A 121 44.88 -1.45 17.01
CA ASP A 121 46.13 -0.68 17.10
C ASP A 121 46.10 0.86 17.10
N PRO A 122 46.69 1.54 18.11
CA PRO A 122 46.78 3.00 18.18
C PRO A 122 47.73 3.67 17.17
N HIS A 123 48.13 2.98 16.09
CA HIS A 123 49.13 3.46 15.11
C HIS A 123 48.72 3.39 13.63
N ALA A 124 47.46 3.09 13.30
CA ALA A 124 46.99 3.19 11.91
C ALA A 124 46.56 4.62 11.54
N PRO A 125 46.95 5.17 10.38
CA PRO A 125 46.49 6.49 9.94
C PRO A 125 44.98 6.48 9.70
N PRO A 126 44.29 7.61 9.93
CA PRO A 126 42.84 7.67 9.87
C PRO A 126 42.39 7.40 8.44
N ILE A 127 41.69 6.29 8.23
CA ILE A 127 40.97 6.04 6.98
C ILE A 127 39.84 7.07 6.94
N VAL A 128 39.95 7.96 5.97
CA VAL A 128 39.07 9.08 5.67
C VAL A 128 37.62 8.59 5.59
N ALA A 129 36.86 8.85 6.66
CA ALA A 129 35.41 8.75 6.70
C ALA A 129 34.83 10.06 6.16
N GLU A 130 34.99 10.32 4.87
CA GLU A 130 34.29 11.40 4.18
C GLU A 130 33.26 10.81 3.21
N SER A 131 32.05 11.39 3.29
CA SER A 131 30.90 11.28 2.38
C SER A 131 29.97 10.06 2.46
N THR A 132 29.18 9.90 3.54
CA THR A 132 27.89 9.14 3.45
C THR A 132 26.84 9.47 4.52
N GLN A 133 26.84 10.66 5.10
CA GLN A 133 26.21 10.84 6.41
C GLN A 133 24.71 11.18 6.49
N VAL A 134 23.90 11.10 5.42
CA VAL A 134 22.45 11.41 5.58
C VAL A 134 21.48 10.43 4.87
N PHE A 135 21.93 9.64 3.89
CA PHE A 135 21.02 8.81 3.06
C PHE A 135 21.12 7.29 3.28
N GLU A 136 22.00 6.79 4.15
CA GLU A 136 22.27 5.36 4.32
C GLU A 136 21.53 4.67 5.48
N ASP A 137 20.66 5.35 6.24
CA ASP A 137 20.11 4.74 7.46
C ASP A 137 18.99 3.71 7.24
N PHE A 138 18.38 3.68 6.05
CA PHE A 138 17.34 2.70 5.71
C PHE A 138 17.74 1.73 4.60
N MET A 139 18.65 2.13 3.70
CA MET A 139 18.95 1.39 2.48
C MET A 139 20.11 0.43 2.68
N SER A 140 19.87 -0.85 2.39
CA SER A 140 20.92 -1.86 2.26
C SER A 140 21.67 -1.66 0.93
N SER A 141 22.75 -2.41 0.71
CA SER A 141 23.53 -2.39 -0.54
C SER A 141 22.73 -2.75 -1.81
N ASP A 142 21.49 -3.26 -1.66
CA ASP A 142 20.58 -3.62 -2.75
C ASP A 142 19.50 -2.53 -2.98
N PHE A 143 19.96 -1.36 -3.44
CA PHE A 143 19.11 -0.19 -3.75
C PHE A 143 17.93 -0.53 -4.69
N LYS A 144 18.13 -1.44 -5.65
CA LYS A 144 17.08 -1.86 -6.61
C LYS A 144 15.93 -2.58 -5.90
N ASN A 145 16.23 -3.42 -4.91
CA ASN A 145 15.21 -4.12 -4.14
C ASN A 145 14.47 -3.16 -3.19
N GLU A 146 15.17 -2.19 -2.58
CA GLU A 146 14.54 -1.14 -1.76
C GLU A 146 13.55 -0.30 -2.57
N LEU A 147 13.96 0.15 -3.76
CA LEU A 147 13.09 0.90 -4.64
C LEU A 147 11.85 0.09 -5.07
N ALA A 148 12.01 -1.23 -5.29
CA ALA A 148 10.90 -2.11 -5.59
C ALA A 148 9.94 -2.31 -4.39
N ILE A 149 10.46 -2.35 -3.16
CA ILE A 149 9.68 -2.40 -1.91
C ILE A 149 8.88 -1.10 -1.76
N ILE A 150 9.53 0.05 -1.94
CA ILE A 150 8.91 1.37 -1.86
C ILE A 150 7.81 1.54 -2.91
N ARG A 151 8.07 1.16 -4.17
CA ARG A 151 7.04 1.16 -5.24
C ARG A 151 5.84 0.32 -4.86
N LEU A 152 6.07 -0.85 -4.24
CA LEU A 152 4.96 -1.72 -3.84
C LEU A 152 4.12 -1.11 -2.71
N ILE A 153 4.76 -0.43 -1.75
CA ILE A 153 4.08 0.33 -0.68
C ILE A 153 3.17 1.40 -1.28
N LYS A 154 3.66 2.17 -2.27
CA LYS A 154 2.86 3.17 -2.97
C LYS A 154 1.63 2.54 -3.64
N VAL A 155 1.82 1.46 -4.40
CA VAL A 155 0.71 0.76 -5.06
C VAL A 155 -0.31 0.21 -4.05
N MET A 156 0.14 -0.27 -2.90
CA MET A 156 -0.75 -0.71 -1.82
C MET A 156 -1.55 0.44 -1.20
N THR A 157 -0.91 1.60 -1.02
CA THR A 157 -1.55 2.83 -0.54
C THR A 157 -2.66 3.29 -1.49
N GLU A 158 -2.34 3.39 -2.77
CA GLU A 158 -3.30 3.78 -3.82
C GLU A 158 -4.46 2.79 -3.93
N ALA A 159 -4.18 1.48 -3.87
CA ALA A 159 -5.21 0.45 -3.90
C ALA A 159 -6.10 0.46 -2.63
N SER A 160 -5.53 0.80 -1.47
CA SER A 160 -6.29 0.98 -0.22
C SER A 160 -7.22 2.19 -0.31
N ALA A 161 -6.73 3.32 -0.84
CA ALA A 161 -7.53 4.51 -1.09
C ALA A 161 -8.65 4.25 -2.13
N ASP A 162 -8.35 3.58 -3.24
CA ASP A 162 -9.36 3.21 -4.25
C ASP A 162 -10.42 2.28 -3.67
N LEU A 163 -10.03 1.30 -2.84
CA LEU A 163 -10.98 0.42 -2.15
C LEU A 163 -11.93 1.22 -1.26
N ASN A 164 -11.41 2.15 -0.44
CA ASN A 164 -12.22 2.97 0.43
C ASN A 164 -13.15 3.92 -0.34
N ARG A 165 -12.68 4.50 -1.44
CA ARG A 165 -13.51 5.32 -2.34
C ARG A 165 -14.66 4.50 -2.95
N ARG A 166 -14.40 3.24 -3.34
CA ARG A 166 -15.43 2.33 -3.86
C ARG A 166 -16.44 1.91 -2.81
N ILE A 167 -15.98 1.60 -1.59
CA ILE A 167 -16.85 1.28 -0.45
C ILE A 167 -17.74 2.48 -0.12
N GLU A 168 -17.18 3.69 -0.08
CA GLU A 168 -17.94 4.92 0.15
C GLU A 168 -18.99 5.18 -0.93
N SER A 169 -18.62 5.05 -2.20
CA SER A 169 -19.55 5.16 -3.33
C SER A 169 -20.68 4.13 -3.23
N TYR A 170 -20.36 2.87 -2.89
CA TYR A 170 -21.35 1.82 -2.68
C TYR A 170 -22.28 2.14 -1.51
N ASN A 171 -21.75 2.59 -0.37
CA ASN A 171 -22.50 2.93 0.83
C ASN A 171 -23.44 4.11 0.62
N ASN A 172 -23.03 5.14 -0.12
CA ASN A 172 -23.87 6.28 -0.49
C ASN A 172 -25.11 5.86 -1.30
N MET A 173 -25.01 4.78 -2.07
CA MET A 173 -26.14 4.21 -2.83
C MET A 173 -26.93 3.14 -2.05
N HIS A 174 -26.37 2.60 -0.95
CA HIS A 174 -26.90 1.44 -0.20
C HIS A 174 -26.92 1.70 1.32
N LEU A 175 -27.53 2.81 1.74
CA LEU A 175 -27.58 3.27 3.13
C LEU A 175 -28.14 2.25 4.13
N ALA A 176 -29.04 1.37 3.69
CA ALA A 176 -29.67 0.38 4.55
C ALA A 176 -28.72 -0.77 4.96
N GLN A 177 -27.64 -1.01 4.21
CA GLN A 177 -26.65 -2.05 4.48
C GLN A 177 -25.25 -1.56 4.07
N PRO A 178 -24.65 -0.65 4.87
CA PRO A 178 -23.33 -0.14 4.59
C PRO A 178 -22.27 -1.24 4.79
N MET A 179 -21.30 -1.27 3.90
CA MET A 179 -20.11 -2.10 4.02
C MET A 179 -19.06 -1.36 4.87
N PRO A 180 -18.38 -2.06 5.81
CA PRO A 180 -17.33 -1.43 6.61
C PRO A 180 -16.17 -0.95 5.72
N LYS A 181 -15.66 0.26 6.01
CA LYS A 181 -14.44 0.79 5.38
C LYS A 181 -13.23 -0.01 5.85
N VAL A 182 -12.19 -0.06 5.03
CA VAL A 182 -10.89 -0.66 5.40
C VAL A 182 -10.01 0.44 5.98
N ASP A 183 -9.18 0.10 6.97
CA ASP A 183 -8.21 1.07 7.50
C ASP A 183 -7.33 1.59 6.37
N SER A 184 -7.31 2.92 6.22
CA SER A 184 -6.50 3.56 5.21
C SER A 184 -5.04 3.41 5.61
N LEU A 185 -4.25 2.84 4.71
CA LEU A 185 -2.80 2.83 4.86
C LEU A 185 -2.31 4.27 4.67
N TYR A 186 -2.09 4.98 5.76
CA TYR A 186 -1.52 6.33 5.73
C TYR A 186 -0.08 6.26 6.20
N PHE A 187 0.84 6.85 5.43
CA PHE A 187 2.25 6.89 5.80
C PHE A 187 2.65 8.36 5.93
N VAL A 188 3.11 8.76 7.12
CA VAL A 188 3.68 10.10 7.30
C VAL A 188 5.00 10.24 6.52
N SER A 189 5.76 9.14 6.40
CA SER A 189 7.00 9.06 5.61
C SER A 189 6.78 8.93 4.09
N LEU A 190 5.53 8.95 3.59
CA LEU A 190 5.28 9.03 2.15
C LEU A 190 5.83 10.33 1.53
N MET A 191 6.11 11.38 2.31
CA MET A 191 6.82 12.56 1.79
C MET A 191 8.24 12.22 1.31
N ASP A 192 8.95 11.34 2.03
CA ASP A 192 10.28 10.86 1.60
C ASP A 192 10.16 9.91 0.40
N VAL A 193 9.08 9.13 0.34
CA VAL A 193 8.79 8.21 -0.77
C VAL A 193 8.38 8.98 -2.04
N ASN A 194 7.55 10.01 -1.93
CA ASN A 194 7.13 10.86 -3.06
C ASN A 194 8.31 11.69 -3.58
N ARG A 195 9.20 12.17 -2.70
CA ARG A 195 10.44 12.85 -3.11
C ARG A 195 11.33 11.97 -4.00
N VAL A 196 11.38 10.65 -3.79
CA VAL A 196 12.11 9.70 -4.65
C VAL A 196 11.45 9.51 -6.03
N PHE A 197 10.17 9.86 -6.18
CA PHE A 197 9.42 9.71 -7.43
C PHE A 197 9.10 11.04 -8.15
N ASP A 198 9.18 12.19 -7.47
CA ASP A 198 8.97 13.51 -8.07
C ASP A 198 10.17 13.98 -8.91
N ASP A 199 11.36 13.38 -8.72
CA ASP A 199 12.57 13.66 -9.51
C ASP A 199 12.65 12.91 -10.86
N GLU A 200 11.78 11.91 -11.13
CA GLU A 200 11.73 11.23 -12.44
C GLU A 200 10.76 11.91 -13.43
N GLY A 201 10.13 13.04 -13.07
CA GLY A 201 9.08 13.68 -13.87
C GLY A 201 9.16 15.19 -14.07
N SER A 202 10.15 15.90 -13.53
CA SER A 202 10.15 17.37 -13.52
C SER A 202 11.29 18.07 -14.28
N ASP A 203 12.12 17.34 -15.04
CA ASP A 203 13.15 17.93 -15.91
C ASP A 203 12.71 18.18 -17.37
N SER A 204 11.41 18.41 -17.59
CA SER A 204 10.90 18.93 -18.87
C SER A 204 9.89 20.06 -18.66
N ALA A 205 10.35 21.13 -18.03
CA ALA A 205 9.82 22.48 -18.25
C ALA A 205 10.83 23.54 -17.77
N ALA A 206 12.03 23.52 -18.36
CA ALA A 206 12.81 24.75 -18.44
C ALA A 206 12.03 25.75 -19.33
N SER A 207 11.48 26.80 -18.74
CA SER A 207 11.95 28.16 -19.03
C SER A 207 11.28 29.20 -18.13
N PRO A 208 12.05 30.13 -17.53
CA PRO A 208 11.55 31.22 -16.71
C PRO A 208 11.08 32.37 -17.60
N VAL A 209 9.90 32.95 -17.31
CA VAL A 209 9.61 34.31 -17.76
C VAL A 209 9.76 35.24 -16.56
N ALA A 210 10.84 36.00 -16.68
CA ALA A 210 11.26 37.14 -15.89
C ALA A 210 10.11 38.01 -15.35
N LYS A 211 10.26 38.39 -14.08
CA LYS A 211 9.79 39.69 -13.60
C LYS A 211 10.51 40.79 -14.38
N VAL A 212 9.75 41.69 -14.99
CA VAL A 212 10.17 43.08 -15.20
C VAL A 212 9.02 43.97 -14.76
N ALA A 213 9.43 45.06 -14.12
CA ALA A 213 8.68 46.13 -13.46
C ALA A 213 7.47 46.66 -14.23
#